data_AF-I4VYB6-F1
#
_entry.id   AF-I4VYB6-F1
#
_cell.length_a   1.000
_cell.length_b   1.000
_cell.length_c   1.000
_cell.angle_alpha   90.00
_cell.angle_beta   90.00
_cell.angle_gamma   90.00
#
_symmetry.space_group_name_H-M   'P 1'
#
loop_
_entity.id
_entity.type
_entity.pdbx_description
1 polymer ?
#
loop_
_entity_poly.entity_id
_entity_poly.type
_entity_poly.pdbx_seq_one_letter_code
_entity_poly.pdbx_strand_id
1 'polypeptide(L)' 'MIREVTRSHMSVEVNGRSLTIPSEMFFPPGGKIGFAIYTHEIKYWDHPAG' A
#
# COMPACT_ATOMS: atom_id res chain seq x y z
N MET A 1 -0.95 -8.65 -4.95
CA MET A 1 0.09 -9.32 -4.12
C MET A 1 1.03 -8.27 -3.57
N ILE A 2 1.43 -8.34 -2.31
CA ILE A 2 2.46 -7.43 -1.74
C ILE A 2 3.83 -7.85 -2.27
N ARG A 3 4.59 -6.90 -2.81
CA ARG A 3 5.92 -7.12 -3.42
C ARG A 3 7.04 -6.65 -2.50
N GLU A 4 6.89 -5.45 -1.94
CA GLU A 4 7.88 -4.82 -1.05
C GLU A 4 7.16 -3.95 -0.03
N VAL A 5 7.74 -3.87 1.18
CA VAL A 5 7.26 -2.96 2.20
C VAL A 5 8.43 -2.18 2.80
N THR A 6 8.30 -0.86 2.81
CA THR A 6 9.26 0.07 3.40
C THR A 6 8.58 0.85 4.53
N ARG A 7 9.32 1.71 5.23
CA ARG A 7 8.75 2.52 6.31
C ARG A 7 7.66 3.49 5.86
N SER A 8 7.68 3.93 4.60
CA SER A 8 6.79 4.99 4.08
C SER A 8 5.86 4.54 2.96
N HIS A 9 6.11 3.38 2.35
CA HIS A 9 5.34 2.90 1.20
C HIS A 9 5.33 1.38 1.11
N MET A 10 4.26 0.86 0.50
CA MET A 10 4.09 -0.54 0.13
C MET A 10 3.94 -0.65 -1.39
N SER A 11 4.73 -1.54 -2.00
CA SER A 11 4.56 -1.92 -3.41
C SER A 11 3.66 -3.13 -3.51
N VAL A 12 2.62 -3.03 -4.35
CA VAL A 12 1.68 -4.13 -4.61
C VAL A 12 1.52 -4.35 -6.10
N GLU A 13 1.29 -5.60 -6.48
CA GLU A 13 0.87 -5.95 -7.84
C GLU A 13 -0.64 -6.21 -7.89
N VAL A 14 -1.31 -5.55 -8.83
CA VAL A 14 -2.73 -5.73 -9.13
C VAL A 14 -2.87 -5.89 -10.64
N ASN A 15 -3.48 -7.00 -11.10
CA ASN A 15 -3.67 -7.29 -12.53
C ASN A 15 -2.38 -7.18 -13.37
N GLY A 16 -1.25 -7.67 -12.84
CA GLY A 16 0.06 -7.61 -13.50
C GLY A 16 0.70 -6.21 -13.55
N ARG A 17 0.12 -5.21 -12.87
CA ARG A 17 0.67 -3.86 -12.75
C ARG A 17 1.18 -3.61 -11.34
N SER A 18 2.37 -3.03 -11.23
CA SER A 18 2.92 -2.59 -9.96
C SER A 18 2.41 -1.21 -9.58
N LEU A 19 1.97 -1.08 -8.33
CA LEU A 19 1.44 0.14 -7.73
C LEU A 19 2.19 0.41 -6.42
N THR A 20 2.52 1.67 -6.18
CA THR A 20 3.10 2.12 -4.91
C THR A 20 2.02 2.82 -4.10
N ILE A 21 1.74 2.32 -2.90
CA ILE A 21 0.74 2.85 -1.99
C ILE A 21 1.47 3.53 -0.82
N PRO A 22 1.21 4.83 -0.54
CA PRO A 22 1.66 5.48 0.68
C PRO A 22 1.16 4.73 1.91
N SER A 23 2.05 4.46 2.86
CA SER A 23 1.71 3.68 4.04
C SER A 23 2.63 4.01 5.21
N GLU A 24 2.15 3.89 6.43
CA GLU A 24 2.97 4.04 7.61
C GLU A 24 3.28 2.69 8.25
N MET A 25 4.57 2.39 8.42
CA MET A 25 5.03 1.22 9.17
C MET A 25 5.10 1.53 10.66
N PHE A 26 4.51 0.68 11.48
CA PHE A 26 4.61 0.76 12.94
C PHE A 26 5.00 -0.60 13.55
N PHE A 27 5.51 -0.56 14.79
CA PHE A 27 6.08 -1.72 15.47
C PHE A 27 5.30 -2.01 16.77
N PRO A 28 4.21 -2.80 16.71
CA PRO A 28 3.50 -3.21 17.92
C PRO A 28 4.38 -4.05 18.86
N PRO A 29 4.06 -4.10 20.16
CA PRO A 29 4.75 -4.96 21.11
C PRO A 29 4.80 -6.43 20.67
N GLY A 30 5.85 -7.14 21.09
CA GLY A 30 6.03 -8.56 20.78
C GLY A 30 6.69 -8.83 19.42
N GLY A 31 7.51 -7.90 18.93
CA GLY A 31 8.30 -8.10 17.70
C GLY A 31 7.46 -8.14 16.43
N LYS A 32 6.27 -7.53 16.45
CA LYS A 32 5.36 -7.49 15.31
C LYS A 32 5.66 -6.28 14.43
N ILE A 33 5.19 -6.36 13.19
CA ILE A 33 5.21 -5.24 12.25
C ILE A 33 3.78 -5.03 11.76
N GLY A 34 3.32 -3.77 11.80
CA GLY A 34 2.02 -3.35 11.33
C GLY A 34 2.15 -2.27 10.27
N PHE A 35 1.10 -2.12 9.45
CA PHE A 35 1.04 -1.16 8.36
C PHE A 35 -0.33 -0.48 8.33
N ALA A 36 -0.33 0.85 8.24
CA ALA A 36 -1.53 1.65 8.08
C ALA A 36 -1.57 2.25 6.67
N ILE A 37 -2.74 2.19 6.03
CA ILE A 37 -3.03 2.88 4.78
C ILE A 37 -4.16 3.85 5.07
N TYR A 38 -3.96 5.10 4.67
CA TYR A 38 -4.93 6.16 4.89
C TYR A 38 -5.90 6.24 3.71
N THR A 39 -7.17 5.91 3.95
CA THR A 39 -8.19 5.85 2.88
C THR A 39 -8.37 7.17 2.13
N HIS A 40 -8.15 8.31 2.78
CA HIS A 40 -8.22 9.63 2.16
C HIS A 40 -7.03 9.94 1.22
N GLU A 41 -5.92 9.22 1.35
CA GLU A 41 -4.77 9.31 0.45
C GLU A 41 -4.90 8.35 -0.75
N ILE A 42 -5.86 7.40 -0.69
CA ILE A 42 -6.14 6.50 -1.78
C ILE A 42 -6.87 7.26 -2.88
N LYS A 43 -6.07 7.56 -3.89
CA LYS A 43 -6.50 8.15 -5.14
C LYS A 43 -7.10 7.07 -6.05
N TYR A 44 -8.41 7.14 -6.36
CA TYR A 44 -9.08 6.32 -7.38
C TYR A 44 -9.45 7.13 -8.63
N TRP A 45 -9.08 6.60 -9.79
CA TRP A 45 -9.31 7.21 -11.10
C TRP A 45 -10.32 6.29 -11.77
N ASP A 46 -11.43 6.85 -12.25
CA ASP A 46 -12.36 6.06 -13.05
C ASP A 46 -11.59 5.42 -14.21
N HIS A 47 -11.77 4.11 -14.37
CA HIS A 47 -11.24 3.42 -15.54
C HIS A 47 -11.78 4.16 -16.77
N PRO A 48 -10.96 4.56 -17.75
CA PRO A 48 -11.49 5.17 -18.96
C PRO A 48 -12.53 4.20 -19.53
N ALA A 49 -13.80 4.63 -19.53
CA ALA A 49 -14.86 3.86 -20.15
C ALA A 49 -14.47 3.71 -21.62
N GLY A 50 -14.33 2.45 -22.06
CA GLY A 50 -14.08 2.12 -23.45
C GLY A 50 -15.31 2.32 -24.32
#